data_AF-A0A3D4HZ50-F1
#
_entry.id   AF-A0A3D4HZ50-F1
#
_cell.length_a   1.000
_cell.length_b   1.000
_cell.length_c   1.000
_cell.angle_alpha   90.00
_cell.angle_beta   90.00
_cell.angle_gamma   90.00
#
_symmetry.space_group_name_H-M   'P 1'
#
loop_
_entity.id
_entity.type
_entity.pdbx_description
1 polymer ?
#
loop_
_entity_poly.entity_id
_entity_poly.type
_entity_poly.pdbx_seq_one_letter_code
_entity_poly.pdbx_strand_id
1 'polypeptide(L)'
;MRVDELVGELYDMVEKAWSFPLSRGRVALDGAEVKEILDELRAEFPKELEQARAIVADRSKIIDDAKREAENIIRGAQTKAKAMVAGDEITREAQKKAADMLSQSQAKSREMKRASNEYIDDLMKRADEGLAGCLSELRQTRQSIKATQHTGSSN
;
A
#
# COMPACT_ATOMS: atom_id res chain seq x y z
N MET A 1 31.20 -19.97 35.68
CA MET A 1 30.70 -20.10 37.08
C MET A 1 31.59 -21.05 37.87
N ARG A 2 31.84 -22.27 37.39
CA ARG A 2 32.77 -23.20 38.05
C ARG A 2 34.20 -22.66 38.16
N VAL A 3 34.66 -21.90 37.15
CA VAL A 3 35.96 -21.22 37.23
C VAL A 3 35.99 -20.17 38.35
N ASP A 4 34.91 -19.40 38.53
CA ASP A 4 34.81 -18.37 39.56
C ASP A 4 34.76 -18.98 40.97
N GLU A 5 34.04 -20.11 41.10
CA GLU A 5 34.01 -20.92 42.32
C GLU A 5 35.40 -21.46 42.68
N LEU A 6 36.12 -22.08 41.74
CA LEU A 6 37.47 -22.62 41.95
C LEU A 6 38.49 -21.51 42.28
N VAL A 7 38.37 -20.33 41.67
CA VAL A 7 39.19 -19.17 42.03
C VAL A 7 38.87 -18.73 43.46
N GLY A 8 37.59 -18.68 43.84
CA GLY A 8 37.15 -18.37 45.20
C GLY A 8 37.68 -19.37 46.22
N GLU A 9 37.59 -20.67 45.95
CA GLU A 9 38.14 -21.73 46.80
C GLU A 9 39.65 -21.58 47.01
N LEU A 10 40.39 -21.22 45.95
CA LEU A 10 41.82 -20.97 46.06
C LEU A 10 42.13 -19.73 46.92
N TYR A 11 41.35 -18.65 46.79
CA TYR A 11 41.47 -17.47 47.66
C TYR A 11 41.19 -17.83 49.13
N ASP A 12 40.10 -18.54 49.38
CA ASP A 12 39.71 -19.01 50.72
C ASP A 12 40.80 -19.89 51.36
N MET A 13 41.44 -20.75 50.57
CA MET A 13 42.52 -21.61 51.01
C MET A 13 43.76 -20.79 51.42
N VAL A 14 44.11 -19.77 50.63
CA VAL A 14 45.21 -18.84 50.94
C VAL A 14 44.91 -18.02 52.20
N GLU A 15 43.67 -17.58 52.39
CA GLU A 15 43.26 -16.82 53.58
C GLU A 15 43.28 -17.66 54.86
N LYS A 16 42.88 -18.93 54.78
CA LYS A 16 42.85 -19.87 55.92
C LYS A 16 44.20 -20.55 56.17
N ALA A 17 45.20 -20.28 55.33
CA ALA A 17 46.51 -20.91 55.38
C ALA A 17 47.26 -20.63 56.69
N TRP A 18 47.96 -21.64 57.21
CA TRP A 18 48.70 -21.50 58.47
C TRP A 18 49.89 -20.55 58.30
N SER A 19 49.99 -19.52 59.15
CA SER A 19 51.13 -18.60 59.19
C SER A 19 51.99 -18.82 60.45
N PHE A 20 53.32 -18.76 60.32
CA PHE A 20 54.25 -18.91 61.44
C PHE A 20 54.86 -17.54 61.85
N PRO A 21 55.04 -17.24 63.15
CA PRO A 21 55.72 -16.02 63.57
C PRO A 21 57.16 -15.99 63.03
N LEU A 22 57.59 -14.84 62.50
CA LEU A 22 58.84 -14.61 61.76
C LEU A 22 58.89 -15.16 60.32
N SER A 23 57.79 -15.68 59.75
CA SER A 23 57.76 -16.21 58.36
C SER A 23 57.83 -15.16 57.25
N ARG A 24 57.92 -13.86 57.59
CA ARG A 24 57.91 -12.72 56.65
C ARG A 24 56.75 -12.78 55.64
N GLY A 25 55.55 -13.17 56.10
CA GLY A 25 54.36 -13.24 55.27
C GLY A 25 54.21 -14.53 54.45
N ARG A 26 55.04 -15.55 54.70
CA ARG A 26 54.86 -16.88 54.10
C ARG A 26 53.80 -17.67 54.86
N VAL A 27 52.93 -18.35 54.11
CA VAL A 27 51.89 -19.24 54.61
C VAL A 27 52.14 -20.67 54.12
N ALA A 28 51.75 -21.65 54.92
CA ALA A 28 51.81 -23.06 54.56
C ALA A 28 50.46 -23.52 54.01
N LEU A 29 50.51 -24.16 52.85
CA LEU A 29 49.36 -24.71 52.12
C LEU A 29 49.62 -26.17 51.79
N ASP A 30 48.55 -26.96 51.69
CA ASP A 30 48.64 -28.31 51.13
C ASP A 30 48.82 -28.21 49.62
N GLY A 31 50.01 -28.58 49.15
CA GLY A 31 50.34 -28.53 47.73
C GLY A 31 49.52 -29.51 46.87
N ALA A 32 48.96 -30.58 47.45
CA ALA A 32 48.10 -31.50 46.72
C ALA A 32 46.73 -30.87 46.44
N GLU A 33 46.13 -30.23 47.44
CA GLU A 33 44.82 -29.57 47.35
C GLU A 33 44.87 -28.35 46.41
N VAL A 34 45.92 -27.52 46.52
CA VAL A 34 46.16 -26.40 45.59
C VAL A 34 46.30 -26.91 44.15
N LYS A 35 47.01 -28.03 43.95
CA LYS A 35 47.25 -28.57 42.61
C LYS A 35 45.97 -29.12 41.98
N GLU A 36 45.09 -29.75 42.76
CA GLU A 36 43.79 -30.24 42.29
C GLU A 36 42.92 -29.09 41.76
N ILE A 37 42.79 -28.00 42.53
CA ILE A 37 42.05 -26.80 42.10
C ILE A 37 42.67 -26.19 40.83
N LEU A 38 44.00 -26.11 40.75
CA LEU A 38 44.69 -25.59 39.57
C LEU A 38 44.51 -26.48 38.33
N ASP A 39 44.49 -27.81 38.50
CA ASP A 39 44.25 -28.76 37.40
C ASP A 39 42.79 -28.67 36.91
N GLU A 40 41.82 -28.49 37.80
CA GLU A 40 40.42 -28.23 37.43
C GLU A 40 40.25 -26.88 36.72
N LEU A 41 40.87 -25.82 37.23
CA LEU A 41 40.89 -24.52 36.57
C LEU A 41 41.48 -24.63 35.17
N ARG A 42 42.58 -25.35 35.01
CA ARG A 42 43.22 -25.57 33.71
C ARG A 42 42.32 -26.32 32.73
N ALA A 43 41.45 -27.21 33.22
CA ALA A 43 40.52 -27.96 32.39
C ALA A 43 39.27 -27.16 31.98
N GLU A 44 38.74 -26.34 32.89
CA GLU A 44 37.47 -25.62 32.67
C GLU A 44 37.63 -24.21 32.08
N PHE A 45 38.73 -23.51 32.41
CA PHE A 45 38.98 -22.14 31.95
C PHE A 45 38.97 -21.97 30.42
N PRO A 46 39.59 -22.87 29.62
CA PRO A 46 39.56 -22.75 28.16
C PRO A 46 38.13 -22.79 27.60
N LYS A 47 37.25 -23.64 28.17
CA LYS A 47 35.86 -23.80 27.72
C LYS A 47 35.04 -22.54 27.99
N GLU A 48 35.15 -21.96 29.19
CA GLU A 48 34.45 -20.71 29.52
C GLU A 48 34.94 -19.56 28.64
N LEU A 49 36.23 -19.49 28.33
CA LEU A 49 36.80 -18.48 27.44
C LEU A 49 36.30 -18.63 25.99
N GLU A 50 36.21 -19.86 25.47
CA GLU A 50 35.64 -20.12 24.14
C GLU A 50 34.17 -19.73 24.08
N GLN A 51 33.37 -20.08 25.10
CA GLN A 51 31.97 -19.67 25.19
C GLN A 51 31.80 -18.15 25.20
N ALA A 52 32.61 -17.44 25.99
CA ALA A 52 32.59 -15.98 26.02
C ALA A 52 32.92 -15.37 24.64
N ARG A 53 33.92 -15.92 23.94
CA ARG A 53 34.26 -15.49 22.57
C ARG A 53 33.11 -15.75 21.60
N ALA A 54 32.46 -16.91 21.69
CA ALA A 54 31.31 -17.25 20.85
C ALA A 54 30.14 -16.28 21.07
N ILE A 55 29.79 -15.98 22.33
CA ILE A 55 28.73 -15.01 22.66
C ILE A 55 29.02 -13.63 22.07
N VAL A 56 30.28 -13.17 22.16
CA VAL A 56 30.68 -11.87 21.58
C VAL A 56 30.58 -11.90 20.05
N ALA A 57 30.97 -12.99 19.40
CA ALA A 57 30.84 -13.15 17.95
C ALA A 57 29.37 -13.18 17.49
N ASP A 58 28.54 -13.95 18.19
CA ASP A 58 27.10 -14.07 17.91
C ASP A 58 26.39 -12.73 18.07
N ARG A 59 26.78 -11.91 19.05
CA ARG A 59 26.24 -10.55 19.22
C ARG A 59 26.41 -9.70 17.95
N SER A 60 27.58 -9.74 17.31
CA SER A 60 27.81 -8.98 16.08
C SER A 60 26.88 -9.47 14.96
N LYS A 61 26.79 -10.80 14.82
CA LYS A 61 25.94 -11.43 13.81
C LYS A 61 24.46 -11.08 14.00
N ILE A 62 23.95 -11.14 15.23
CA ILE A 62 22.57 -10.76 15.56
C ILE A 62 22.29 -9.31 15.17
N ILE A 63 23.22 -8.39 15.45
CA ILE A 63 23.05 -6.97 15.11
C ILE A 63 23.02 -6.78 13.58
N ASP A 64 23.90 -7.47 12.86
CA ASP A 64 23.97 -7.34 11.39
C ASP A 64 22.75 -7.97 10.71
N ASP A 65 22.27 -9.11 11.19
CA ASP A 65 21.04 -9.75 10.72
C ASP A 65 19.82 -8.85 10.99
N ALA A 66 19.72 -8.25 12.19
CA ALA A 66 18.64 -7.33 12.54
C ALA A 66 18.65 -6.06 11.66
N LYS A 67 19.84 -5.50 11.36
CA LYS A 67 19.96 -4.36 10.42
C LYS A 67 19.48 -4.74 9.02
N ARG A 68 19.90 -5.90 8.53
CA ARG A 68 19.49 -6.40 7.20
C ARG A 68 17.98 -6.62 7.13
N GLU A 69 17.39 -7.18 8.19
CA GLU A 69 15.94 -7.36 8.26
C GLU A 69 15.20 -6.01 8.29
N ALA A 70 15.68 -5.04 9.07
CA ALA A 70 15.12 -3.69 9.08
C ALA A 70 15.18 -3.02 7.70
N GLU A 71 16.31 -3.14 6.99
CA GLU A 71 16.45 -2.63 5.62
C GLU A 71 15.46 -3.29 4.66
N ASN A 72 15.25 -4.61 4.78
CA ASN A 72 14.29 -5.34 3.97
C ASN A 72 12.85 -4.89 4.25
N ILE A 73 12.50 -4.68 5.52
CA ILE A 73 11.18 -4.16 5.93
C ILE A 73 10.94 -2.77 5.33
N ILE A 74 11.91 -1.86 5.47
CA ILE A 74 11.82 -0.49 4.93
C ILE A 74 11.66 -0.53 3.41
N ARG A 75 12.46 -1.34 2.71
CA ARG A 75 12.38 -1.48 1.25
C ARG A 75 11.04 -2.04 0.80
N GLY A 76 10.52 -3.03 1.53
CA GLY A 76 9.20 -3.61 1.28
C GLY A 76 8.07 -2.58 1.48
N ALA A 77 8.14 -1.79 2.56
CA ALA A 77 7.19 -0.73 2.84
C ALA A 77 7.20 0.37 1.77
N GLN A 78 8.39 0.83 1.35
CA GLN A 78 8.53 1.82 0.29
C GLN A 78 7.97 1.33 -1.05
N THR A 79 8.19 0.06 -1.39
CA THR A 79 7.65 -0.55 -2.62
C THR A 79 6.12 -0.60 -2.59
N LYS A 80 5.53 -1.02 -1.46
CA LYS A 80 4.06 -1.02 -1.28
C LYS A 80 3.48 0.39 -1.35
N ALA A 81 4.12 1.37 -0.72
CA ALA A 81 3.67 2.76 -0.74
C ALA A 81 3.66 3.31 -2.18
N LYS A 82 4.73 3.08 -2.96
CA LYS A 82 4.79 3.46 -4.38
C LYS A 82 3.67 2.82 -5.20
N ALA A 83 3.40 1.53 -5.00
CA ALA A 83 2.34 0.82 -5.70
C ALA A 83 0.94 1.38 -5.34
N MET A 84 0.71 1.74 -4.07
CA MET A 84 -0.54 2.33 -3.61
C MET A 84 -0.77 3.71 -4.24
N VAL A 85 0.23 4.59 -4.22
CA VAL A 85 0.15 5.92 -4.85
C VAL A 85 -0.12 5.80 -6.35
N ALA A 86 0.57 4.89 -7.05
CA ALA A 86 0.32 4.63 -8.46
C ALA A 86 -1.11 4.13 -8.71
N GLY A 87 -1.63 3.24 -7.86
CA GLY A 87 -3.02 2.75 -7.93
C GLY A 87 -4.06 3.85 -7.70
N ASP A 88 -3.81 4.74 -6.73
CA ASP A 88 -4.66 5.89 -6.44
C ASP A 88 -4.68 6.91 -7.58
N GLU A 89 -3.52 7.18 -8.20
CA GLU A 89 -3.42 8.08 -9.35
C GLU A 89 -4.20 7.54 -10.56
N ILE A 90 -4.04 6.24 -10.87
CA ILE A 90 -4.79 5.57 -11.94
C ILE A 90 -6.30 5.64 -11.66
N THR A 91 -6.70 5.39 -10.41
CA THR A 91 -8.12 5.41 -10.02
C THR A 91 -8.70 6.82 -10.12
N ARG A 92 -7.96 7.84 -9.67
CA ARG A 92 -8.35 9.24 -9.79
C ARG A 92 -8.47 9.68 -11.25
N GLU A 93 -7.54 9.29 -12.11
CA GLU A 93 -7.60 9.59 -13.55
C GLU A 93 -8.80 8.89 -14.22
N ALA A 94 -9.04 7.62 -13.89
CA ALA A 94 -10.19 6.87 -14.38
C ALA A 94 -11.52 7.51 -13.96
N GLN A 95 -11.64 7.95 -12.70
CA GLN A 95 -12.82 8.68 -12.21
C GLN A 95 -13.03 10.00 -12.94
N LYS A 96 -11.97 10.78 -13.18
CA LYS A 96 -12.05 12.02 -13.95
C LYS A 96 -12.55 11.74 -15.38
N LYS A 97 -11.96 10.77 -16.06
CA LYS A 97 -12.36 10.39 -17.43
C LYS A 97 -13.79 9.89 -17.49
N ALA A 98 -14.25 9.14 -16.49
CA ALA A 98 -15.64 8.70 -16.38
C ALA A 98 -16.60 9.88 -16.20
N ALA A 99 -16.27 10.85 -15.35
CA ALA A 99 -17.06 12.07 -15.16
C ALA A 99 -17.14 12.90 -16.44
N ASP A 100 -16.01 13.09 -17.14
CA ASP A 100 -15.96 13.80 -18.42
C ASP A 100 -16.81 13.10 -19.48
N MET A 101 -16.72 11.78 -19.58
CA MET A 101 -17.53 10.98 -20.51
C MET A 101 -19.03 11.08 -20.21
N LEU A 102 -19.41 11.05 -18.92
CA LEU A 102 -20.80 11.21 -18.51
C LEU A 102 -21.33 12.60 -18.86
N SER A 103 -20.54 13.64 -18.59
CA SER A 103 -20.87 15.03 -18.95
C SER A 103 -21.07 15.20 -20.46
N GLN A 104 -20.14 14.69 -21.26
CA GLN A 104 -20.25 14.71 -22.72
C GLN A 104 -21.47 13.94 -23.24
N SER A 105 -21.74 12.77 -22.69
CA SER A 105 -22.91 11.96 -23.05
C SER A 105 -24.22 12.68 -22.73
N GLN A 106 -24.32 13.31 -21.55
CA GLN A 106 -25.47 14.11 -21.16
C GLN A 106 -25.66 15.34 -22.06
N ALA A 107 -24.57 16.05 -22.40
CA ALA A 107 -24.62 17.19 -23.31
C ALA A 107 -25.11 16.77 -24.70
N LYS A 108 -24.53 15.70 -25.26
CA LYS A 108 -24.92 15.16 -26.57
C LYS A 108 -26.37 14.66 -26.58
N SER A 109 -26.82 14.04 -25.50
CA SER A 109 -28.23 13.61 -25.36
C SER A 109 -29.19 14.81 -25.37
N ARG A 110 -28.85 15.90 -24.67
CA ARG A 110 -29.66 17.13 -24.66
C ARG A 110 -29.69 17.79 -26.04
N GLU A 111 -28.54 17.86 -26.71
CA GLU A 111 -28.42 18.40 -28.06
C GLU A 111 -29.25 17.59 -29.06
N MET A 112 -29.14 16.26 -29.03
CA MET A 112 -29.91 15.39 -29.90
C MET A 112 -31.42 15.54 -29.67
N LYS A 113 -31.88 15.62 -28.42
CA LYS A 113 -33.29 15.88 -28.11
C LYS A 113 -33.76 17.22 -28.68
N ARG A 114 -32.93 18.26 -28.53
CA ARG A 114 -33.25 19.59 -29.08
C ARG A 114 -33.36 19.55 -30.60
N ALA A 115 -32.36 18.98 -31.27
CA ALA A 115 -32.35 18.85 -32.73
C ALA A 115 -33.55 18.03 -33.23
N SER A 116 -33.92 16.94 -32.54
CA SER A 116 -35.12 16.16 -32.87
C SER A 116 -36.40 16.97 -32.71
N ASN A 117 -36.53 17.77 -31.65
CA ASN A 117 -37.71 18.62 -31.46
C ASN A 117 -37.81 19.70 -32.54
N GLU A 118 -36.70 20.37 -32.87
CA GLU A 118 -36.64 21.36 -33.95
C GLU A 118 -36.99 20.74 -35.31
N TYR A 119 -36.51 19.52 -35.58
CA TYR A 119 -36.85 18.79 -36.80
C TYR A 119 -38.33 18.39 -36.87
N ILE A 120 -38.91 17.93 -35.76
CA ILE A 120 -40.34 17.60 -35.68
C ILE A 120 -41.20 18.85 -35.93
N ASP A 121 -40.83 19.99 -35.34
CA ASP A 121 -41.56 21.25 -35.53
C ASP A 121 -41.54 21.72 -37.00
N ASP A 122 -40.38 21.66 -37.66
CA ASP A 122 -40.27 21.97 -39.09
C ASP A 122 -41.11 21.01 -39.96
N LEU A 123 -41.09 19.72 -39.65
CA LEU A 123 -41.91 18.74 -40.36
C LEU A 123 -43.41 19.01 -40.19
N MET A 124 -43.85 19.33 -38.96
CA MET A 124 -45.24 19.68 -38.66
C MET A 124 -45.66 20.96 -39.40
N LYS A 125 -44.79 21.98 -39.42
CA LYS A 125 -45.06 23.23 -40.14
C LYS A 125 -45.24 23.00 -41.64
N ARG A 126 -44.36 22.22 -42.26
CA ARG A 126 -44.48 21.88 -43.70
C ARG A 126 -45.75 21.09 -44.00
N ALA A 127 -46.14 20.17 -43.10
CA ALA A 127 -47.38 19.43 -43.25
C ALA A 127 -48.61 20.35 -43.17
N ASP A 128 -48.62 21.28 -42.22
CA ASP A 128 -49.70 22.27 -42.06
C ASP A 128 -49.81 23.19 -43.29
N GLU A 129 -48.68 23.71 -43.78
CA GLU A 129 -48.61 24.52 -45.01
C GLU A 129 -49.15 23.75 -46.23
N GLY A 130 -48.77 22.46 -46.37
CA GLY A 130 -49.26 21.60 -47.44
C GLY A 130 -50.78 21.35 -47.37
N LEU A 131 -51.30 21.06 -46.17
CA LEU A 131 -52.74 20.87 -45.96
C LEU A 131 -53.54 22.15 -46.22
N ALA A 132 -53.02 23.30 -45.79
CA ALA A 132 -53.62 24.60 -46.06
C ALA A 132 -53.69 24.90 -47.57
N GLY A 133 -52.63 24.55 -48.31
CA GLY A 133 -52.59 24.61 -49.77
C GLY A 133 -53.69 23.77 -50.43
N CYS A 134 -53.76 22.47 -50.08
CA CYS A 134 -54.80 21.57 -50.60
C CYS A 134 -56.23 22.06 -50.27
N LEU A 135 -56.45 22.60 -49.06
CA LEU A 135 -57.74 23.16 -48.68
C LEU A 135 -58.10 24.40 -49.51
N SER A 136 -57.12 25.24 -49.82
CA SER A 136 -57.30 26.41 -50.68
C SER A 136 -57.69 25.99 -52.10
N GLU A 137 -56.98 25.03 -52.69
CA GLU A 137 -57.30 24.48 -54.02
C GLU A 137 -58.71 23.87 -54.07
N LEU A 138 -59.10 23.12 -53.02
CA LEU A 138 -60.45 22.55 -52.92
C LEU A 138 -61.51 23.65 -52.83
N ARG A 139 -61.28 24.71 -52.05
CA ARG A 139 -62.19 25.86 -51.95
C ARG A 139 -62.33 26.57 -53.29
N GLN A 140 -61.23 26.79 -54.01
CA GLN A 140 -61.21 27.42 -55.33
C GLN A 140 -61.96 26.56 -56.35
N THR A 141 -61.72 25.24 -56.37
CA THR A 141 -62.41 24.28 -57.24
C THR A 141 -63.92 24.27 -56.98
N ARG A 142 -64.34 24.30 -55.70
CA ARG A 142 -65.75 24.38 -55.35
C ARG A 142 -66.39 25.70 -55.81
N GLN A 143 -65.66 26.81 -55.73
CA GLN A 143 -66.12 28.13 -56.19
C GLN A 143 -66.28 28.17 -57.71
N SER A 144 -65.33 27.62 -58.47
CA SER A 144 -65.42 27.57 -59.93
C SER A 144 -66.60 26.72 -60.41
N ILE A 145 -66.82 25.53 -59.82
CA ILE A 145 -68.00 24.70 -60.12
C ILE A 145 -69.30 25.47 -59.85
N LYS A 146 -69.40 26.16 -58.70
CA LYS A 146 -70.59 26.95 -58.35
C LYS A 146 -70.82 28.10 -59.35
N ALA A 147 -69.76 28.78 -59.79
CA ALA A 147 -69.85 29.85 -60.78
C ALA A 147 -70.36 29.32 -62.14
N THR A 148 -69.84 28.17 -62.59
CA THR A 148 -70.28 27.52 -63.83
C THR A 148 -71.73 27.05 -63.79
N GLN A 149 -72.23 26.63 -62.61
CA GLN A 149 -73.64 26.26 -62.44
C GLN A 149 -74.59 27.47 -62.51
N HIS A 150 -74.17 28.67 -62.10
CA HIS A 150 -75.00 29.88 -62.18
C HIS A 150 -75.10 30.45 -63.61
N THR A 151 -74.03 30.37 -64.40
CA THR A 151 -74.06 30.79 -65.82
C THR A 151 -74.88 29.85 -66.70
N GLY A 152 -75.03 28.57 -66.32
CA GLY A 152 -75.90 27.62 -67.04
C GLY A 152 -77.41 27.79 -66.81
N SER A 153 -77.84 28.52 -65.78
CA SER A 153 -79.26 28.76 -65.46
C SER A 153 -79.82 30.09 -65.98
N SER A 154 -79.06 30.86 -66.76
CA SER A 154 -79.45 32.19 -67.26
C SER A 154 -79.72 32.25 -68.77
N ASN A 155 -79.98 31.10 -69.43
CA ASN A 155 -80.45 31.01 -70.81
C ASN A 155 -81.79 30.27 -70.88
#